data_AF-A0A3D5KFL1-F1
#
_entry.id   AF-A0A3D5KFL1-F1
#
_cell.length_a   1.000
_cell.length_b   1.000
_cell.length_c   1.000
_cell.angle_alpha   90.00
_cell.angle_beta   90.00
_cell.angle_gamma   90.00
#
_symmetry.space_group_name_H-M   'P 1'
#
loop_
_entity.id
_entity.type
_entity.pdbx_description
1 polymer ?
#
loop_
_entity_poly.entity_id
_entity_poly.type
_entity_poly.pdbx_seq_one_letter_code
_entity_poly.pdbx_strand_id
1 'polypeptide(L)'
;MEKGLPSFWSFNRVKDVSLIEKENIVWQGPFSWNGYEQNNVLKPVPNIAGVYLLTFQHQNSFIIRSVGQSNYMKRRFLQHEREYRKGNYTILDVDWARKGIRKEIWHGWQYAREHENEFIEFKDIILEYLEKELESYRIFVAEITDTRKRERLEAAIVMSIYTSKELWADLIDGGMNIRSRYNYEIPIEIRNIYNEKIYGLPELIEV
;
A
#
# COMPACT_ATOMS: atom_id res chain seq x y z
N MET A 1 1.66 33.34 -39.54
CA MET A 1 2.53 32.46 -38.72
C MET A 1 1.75 31.19 -38.46
N GLU A 2 2.13 30.09 -39.09
CA GLU A 2 1.60 28.77 -38.74
C GLU A 2 2.04 28.45 -37.31
N LYS A 3 1.08 28.17 -36.43
CA LYS A 3 1.39 27.63 -35.10
C LYS A 3 1.93 26.22 -35.32
N GLY A 4 3.22 26.04 -35.05
CA GLY A 4 3.82 24.70 -35.03
C GLY A 4 3.10 23.80 -34.02
N LEU A 5 3.13 22.49 -34.27
CA LEU A 5 2.64 21.52 -33.30
C LEU A 5 3.43 21.64 -31.98
N PRO A 6 2.81 21.38 -30.82
CA PRO A 6 3.53 21.34 -29.56
C PRO A 6 4.67 20.33 -29.62
N SER A 7 5.85 20.66 -29.10
CA SER A 7 6.90 19.65 -28.91
C SER A 7 6.50 18.75 -27.75
N PHE A 8 6.21 17.49 -28.03
CA PHE A 8 5.99 16.49 -26.98
C PHE A 8 7.35 15.92 -26.57
N TRP A 9 7.73 16.20 -25.32
CA TRP A 9 8.92 15.59 -24.72
C TRP A 9 8.54 14.20 -24.16
N SER A 10 9.46 13.24 -24.29
CA SER A 10 9.35 11.94 -23.65
C SER A 10 10.73 11.54 -23.19
N PHE A 11 10.80 11.04 -21.95
CA PHE A 11 12.02 10.56 -21.34
C PHE A 11 12.67 9.50 -22.22
N ASN A 12 13.91 9.73 -22.58
CA ASN A 12 14.77 8.79 -23.26
C ASN A 12 15.91 8.40 -22.32
N ARG A 13 15.91 7.14 -21.85
CA ARG A 13 16.90 6.65 -20.88
C ARG A 13 18.35 6.85 -21.32
N VAL A 14 18.66 6.76 -22.61
CA VAL A 14 20.04 6.93 -23.09
C VAL A 14 20.46 8.39 -23.05
N LYS A 15 19.57 9.31 -23.46
CA LYS A 15 19.88 10.74 -23.56
C LYS A 15 19.75 11.48 -22.24
N ASP A 16 18.79 11.07 -21.42
CA ASP A 16 18.31 11.83 -20.26
C ASP A 16 18.73 11.20 -18.93
N VAL A 17 19.62 10.18 -18.93
CA VAL A 17 20.06 9.48 -17.70
C VAL A 17 20.65 10.43 -16.66
N SER A 18 21.34 11.49 -17.10
CA SER A 18 21.95 12.48 -16.21
C SER A 18 20.94 13.33 -15.45
N LEU A 19 19.67 13.29 -15.85
CA LEU A 19 18.58 14.00 -15.19
C LEU A 19 17.90 13.15 -14.10
N ILE A 20 18.18 11.84 -14.03
CA ILE A 20 17.60 10.96 -13.01
C ILE A 20 18.14 11.35 -11.64
N GLU A 21 17.24 11.79 -10.78
CA GLU A 21 17.54 12.11 -9.39
C GLU A 21 17.59 10.84 -8.54
N LYS A 22 18.40 10.87 -7.48
CA LYS A 22 18.51 9.79 -6.50
C LYS A 22 18.06 10.30 -5.15
N GLU A 23 17.16 9.55 -4.51
CA GLU A 23 16.58 9.93 -3.24
C GLU A 23 16.54 8.75 -2.27
N ASN A 24 16.67 9.04 -0.98
CA ASN A 24 16.43 8.07 0.08
C ASN A 24 15.06 8.34 0.69
N ILE A 25 14.27 7.28 0.88
CA ILE A 25 13.00 7.35 1.61
C ILE A 25 13.13 6.51 2.88
N VAL A 26 12.90 7.15 4.02
CA VAL A 26 12.92 6.49 5.32
C VAL A 26 11.51 6.04 5.70
N TRP A 27 11.34 4.75 5.91
CA TRP A 27 10.10 4.15 6.40
C TRP A 27 10.12 4.11 7.93
N GLN A 28 9.19 4.83 8.54
CA GLN A 28 9.00 4.85 9.99
C GLN A 28 7.96 3.79 10.37
N GLY A 29 8.16 3.12 11.51
CA GLY A 29 7.25 2.12 12.04
C GLY A 29 7.99 0.96 12.73
N PRO A 30 7.28 -0.11 13.09
CA PRO A 30 5.84 -0.30 12.87
C PRO A 30 4.98 0.55 13.82
N PHE A 31 3.85 1.03 13.31
CA PHE A 31 2.78 1.69 14.05
C PHE A 31 1.55 0.79 14.16
N SER A 32 0.72 1.03 15.17
CA SER A 32 -0.58 0.37 15.36
C SER A 32 -1.65 0.95 14.45
N TRP A 33 -2.63 0.12 14.07
CA TRP A 33 -3.95 0.64 13.68
C TRP A 33 -4.59 1.40 14.85
N ASN A 34 -5.38 2.43 14.55
CA ASN A 34 -6.03 3.27 15.55
C ASN A 34 -6.94 2.43 16.46
N GLY A 35 -6.76 2.55 17.78
CA GLY A 35 -7.59 1.85 18.78
C GLY A 35 -7.00 0.53 19.28
N TYR A 36 -5.91 0.02 18.69
CA TYR A 36 -5.25 -1.22 19.10
C TYR A 36 -3.86 -1.00 19.73
N GLU A 37 -3.48 0.25 20.00
CA GLU A 37 -2.15 0.61 20.50
C GLU A 37 -1.82 -0.10 21.82
N GLN A 38 -2.82 -0.25 22.69
CA GLN A 38 -2.65 -0.93 23.99
C GLN A 38 -2.51 -2.44 23.84
N ASN A 39 -3.14 -3.02 22.81
CA ASN A 39 -3.12 -4.47 22.60
C ASN A 39 -1.79 -4.94 22.01
N ASN A 40 -1.26 -4.20 21.04
CA ASN A 40 -0.03 -4.56 20.33
C ASN A 40 1.21 -3.80 20.83
N VAL A 41 1.04 -2.86 21.76
CA VAL A 41 2.12 -2.06 22.38
C VAL A 41 2.90 -1.22 21.35
N LEU A 42 2.23 -0.79 20.28
CA LEU A 42 2.80 0.08 19.25
C LEU A 42 2.26 1.50 19.36
N LYS A 43 3.04 2.44 18.82
CA LYS A 43 2.62 3.85 18.73
C LYS A 43 1.50 4.01 17.68
N PRO A 44 0.60 4.99 17.84
CA PRO A 44 -0.37 5.33 16.81
C PRO A 44 0.33 5.89 15.56
N VAL A 45 -0.31 5.75 14.39
CA VAL A 45 0.20 6.33 13.15
C VAL A 45 0.24 7.87 13.24
N PRO A 46 1.36 8.52 12.89
CA PRO A 46 1.43 9.98 12.86
C PRO A 46 0.50 10.56 11.79
N ASN A 47 -0.13 11.71 12.08
CA ASN A 47 -1.02 12.37 11.12
C ASN A 47 -0.24 13.26 10.14
N ILE A 48 0.42 12.62 9.17
CA ILE A 48 1.26 13.26 8.15
C ILE A 48 0.74 12.99 6.73
N ALA A 49 1.33 13.66 5.74
CA ALA A 49 1.14 13.36 4.32
C ALA A 49 2.25 12.42 3.83
N GLY A 50 1.89 11.35 3.11
CA GLY A 50 2.87 10.33 2.76
C GLY A 50 2.30 9.08 2.12
N VAL A 51 3.16 8.07 1.99
CA VAL A 51 2.81 6.70 1.60
C VAL A 51 2.82 5.84 2.86
N TYR A 52 1.90 4.88 2.93
CA TYR A 52 1.84 3.89 3.99
C TYR A 52 1.86 2.47 3.43
N LEU A 53 2.40 1.55 4.22
CA LEU A 53 2.35 0.10 4.01
C LEU A 53 1.55 -0.50 5.15
N LEU A 54 0.49 -1.20 4.81
CA LEU A 54 -0.13 -2.16 5.72
C LEU A 54 0.63 -3.47 5.57
N THR A 55 1.17 -3.98 6.68
CA THR A 55 1.94 -5.22 6.67
C THR A 55 1.49 -6.17 7.78
N PHE A 56 1.78 -7.45 7.60
CA PHE A 56 1.70 -8.44 8.67
C PHE A 56 3.10 -8.83 9.13
N GLN A 57 3.25 -9.11 10.43
CA GLN A 57 4.46 -9.74 10.96
C GLN A 57 4.66 -11.11 10.29
N HIS A 58 5.84 -11.34 9.73
CA HIS A 58 6.23 -12.60 9.13
C HIS A 58 7.61 -13.00 9.67
N GLN A 59 7.64 -13.96 10.61
CA GLN A 59 8.86 -14.33 11.32
C GLN A 59 9.52 -13.07 11.94
N ASN A 60 10.79 -12.79 11.66
CA ASN A 60 11.52 -11.60 12.10
C ASN A 60 11.50 -10.46 11.06
N SER A 61 10.43 -10.36 10.28
CA SER A 61 10.28 -9.44 9.14
C SER A 61 8.80 -9.10 8.92
N PHE A 62 8.47 -8.39 7.84
CA PHE A 62 7.10 -8.01 7.50
C PHE A 62 6.75 -8.36 6.06
N ILE A 63 5.48 -8.61 5.77
CA ILE A 63 4.97 -8.79 4.40
C ILE A 63 3.89 -7.73 4.11
N ILE A 64 3.99 -7.05 2.98
CA ILE A 64 2.99 -6.07 2.54
C ILE A 64 1.66 -6.74 2.20
N ARG A 65 0.58 -6.24 2.79
CA ARG A 65 -0.82 -6.55 2.48
C ARG A 65 -1.48 -5.47 1.62
N SER A 66 -1.10 -4.21 1.82
CA SER A 66 -1.64 -3.09 1.06
C SER A 66 -0.68 -1.92 1.09
N VAL A 67 -0.70 -1.13 0.02
CA VAL A 67 0.05 0.11 -0.13
C VAL A 67 -0.96 1.20 -0.39
N GLY A 68 -0.76 2.37 0.20
CA GLY A 68 -1.50 3.53 -0.28
C GLY A 68 -0.90 4.85 0.14
N GLN A 69 -1.53 5.94 -0.29
CA GLN A 69 -1.08 7.28 0.04
C GLN A 69 -2.19 8.14 0.62
N SER A 70 -1.80 9.19 1.35
CA SER A 70 -2.73 10.18 1.87
C SER A 70 -2.08 11.53 2.13
N ASN A 71 -2.90 12.58 2.14
CA ASN A 71 -2.55 13.87 2.73
C ASN A 71 -2.69 13.87 4.27
N TYR A 72 -3.51 12.95 4.82
CA TYR A 72 -3.86 12.93 6.24
C TYR A 72 -4.07 11.48 6.71
N MET A 73 -3.00 10.83 7.16
CA MET A 73 -3.03 9.42 7.55
C MET A 73 -4.16 9.09 8.54
N LYS A 74 -4.35 9.89 9.60
CA LYS A 74 -5.38 9.59 10.63
C LYS A 74 -6.78 9.53 10.02
N ARG A 75 -7.10 10.48 9.13
CA ARG A 75 -8.40 10.49 8.42
C ARG A 75 -8.53 9.30 7.46
N ARG A 76 -7.44 8.92 6.80
CA ARG A 76 -7.42 7.81 5.84
C ARG A 76 -7.67 6.46 6.51
N PHE A 77 -7.02 6.17 7.65
CA PHE A 77 -7.26 4.93 8.38
C PHE A 77 -8.68 4.84 8.94
N LEU A 78 -9.25 5.95 9.44
CA LEU A 78 -10.67 5.99 9.83
C LEU A 78 -11.61 5.76 8.64
N GLN A 79 -11.24 6.22 7.44
CA GLN A 79 -12.00 5.90 6.23
C GLN A 79 -11.91 4.41 5.90
N HIS A 80 -10.70 3.84 5.92
CA HIS A 80 -10.53 2.43 5.62
C HIS A 80 -11.32 1.54 6.58
N GLU A 81 -11.27 1.83 7.88
CA GLU A 81 -12.02 1.08 8.88
C GLU A 81 -13.53 1.10 8.58
N ARG A 82 -14.09 2.26 8.23
CA ARG A 82 -15.51 2.35 7.84
C ARG A 82 -15.83 1.52 6.61
N GLU A 83 -14.95 1.47 5.63
CA GLU A 83 -15.17 0.70 4.41
C GLU A 83 -15.02 -0.82 4.65
N TYR A 84 -14.08 -1.24 5.50
CA TYR A 84 -14.01 -2.62 5.99
C TYR A 84 -15.29 -3.03 6.72
N ARG A 85 -15.80 -2.20 7.64
CA ARG A 85 -17.01 -2.49 8.42
C ARG A 85 -18.29 -2.52 7.57
N LYS A 86 -18.26 -1.97 6.35
CA LYS A 86 -19.35 -2.06 5.35
C LYS A 86 -19.21 -3.28 4.43
N GLY A 87 -18.13 -4.05 4.55
CA GLY A 87 -17.85 -5.17 3.63
C GLY A 87 -17.24 -4.74 2.30
N ASN A 88 -16.86 -3.47 2.11
CA ASN A 88 -16.34 -3.00 0.82
C ASN A 88 -14.91 -3.47 0.53
N TYR A 89 -14.20 -3.97 1.54
CA TYR A 89 -12.82 -4.45 1.40
C TYR A 89 -12.69 -5.92 1.78
N THR A 90 -11.72 -6.57 1.14
CA THR A 90 -11.38 -7.96 1.38
C THR A 90 -10.77 -8.14 2.76
N ILE A 91 -11.27 -9.12 3.51
CA ILE A 91 -10.75 -9.50 4.82
C ILE A 91 -10.02 -10.84 4.69
N LEU A 92 -8.80 -10.92 5.23
CA LEU A 92 -7.96 -12.11 5.16
C LEU A 92 -7.91 -12.86 6.49
N ASP A 93 -7.70 -14.17 6.39
CA ASP A 93 -7.30 -14.99 7.52
C ASP A 93 -5.85 -14.64 7.89
N VAL A 94 -5.68 -13.91 9.00
CA VAL A 94 -4.40 -13.36 9.46
C VAL A 94 -3.34 -14.45 9.65
N ASP A 95 -3.72 -15.63 10.12
CA ASP A 95 -2.74 -16.69 10.41
C ASP A 95 -2.15 -17.28 9.13
N TRP A 96 -2.90 -17.26 8.03
CA TRP A 96 -2.41 -17.62 6.69
C TRP A 96 -1.67 -16.46 6.04
N ALA A 97 -2.18 -15.23 6.18
CA ALA A 97 -1.54 -14.05 5.62
C ALA A 97 -0.13 -13.82 6.21
N ARG A 98 0.06 -14.06 7.50
CA ARG A 98 1.38 -14.06 8.17
C ARG A 98 2.35 -15.11 7.62
N LYS A 99 1.88 -16.13 6.91
CA LYS A 99 2.70 -17.13 6.22
C LYS A 99 2.92 -16.80 4.75
N GLY A 100 2.44 -15.65 4.28
CA GLY A 100 2.48 -15.26 2.88
C GLY A 100 1.45 -15.97 2.01
N ILE A 101 0.38 -16.52 2.59
CA ILE A 101 -0.65 -17.27 1.85
C ILE A 101 -1.96 -16.50 1.92
N ARG A 102 -2.51 -16.16 0.74
CA ARG A 102 -3.82 -15.51 0.65
C ARG A 102 -4.92 -16.51 0.98
N LYS A 103 -5.68 -16.23 2.02
CA LYS A 103 -6.93 -16.92 2.33
C LYS A 103 -7.95 -15.89 2.74
N GLU A 104 -8.97 -15.70 1.92
CA GLU A 104 -10.00 -14.70 2.16
C GLU A 104 -11.08 -15.25 3.10
N ILE A 105 -11.47 -14.45 4.08
CA ILE A 105 -12.68 -14.67 4.89
C ILE A 105 -13.88 -14.01 4.21
N TRP A 106 -13.64 -12.86 3.57
CA TRP A 106 -14.63 -12.09 2.85
C TRP A 106 -13.98 -11.43 1.64
N HIS A 107 -14.61 -11.52 0.46
CA HIS A 107 -14.14 -10.87 -0.76
C HIS A 107 -14.82 -9.51 -0.95
N GLY A 108 -14.04 -8.43 -0.96
CA GLY A 108 -14.55 -7.06 -1.06
C GLY A 108 -14.87 -6.60 -2.48
N TRP A 109 -14.78 -5.28 -2.69
CA TRP A 109 -14.79 -4.66 -4.01
C TRP A 109 -16.07 -4.92 -4.83
N GLN A 110 -15.92 -5.41 -6.07
CA GLN A 110 -17.04 -5.66 -6.96
C GLN A 110 -17.92 -6.80 -6.42
N TYR A 111 -17.32 -7.85 -5.88
CA TYR A 111 -18.07 -8.97 -5.32
C TYR A 111 -18.99 -8.53 -4.18
N ALA A 112 -18.48 -7.74 -3.24
CA ALA A 112 -19.27 -7.22 -2.14
C ALA A 112 -20.48 -6.39 -2.58
N ARG A 113 -20.40 -5.69 -3.73
CA ARG A 113 -21.54 -4.95 -4.28
C ARG A 113 -22.63 -5.86 -4.85
N GLU A 114 -22.24 -7.03 -5.34
CA GLU A 114 -23.14 -8.01 -5.94
C GLU A 114 -23.71 -8.99 -4.89
N HIS A 115 -23.06 -9.11 -3.73
CA HIS A 115 -23.36 -10.09 -2.68
C HIS A 115 -23.54 -9.44 -1.29
N GLU A 116 -24.12 -8.24 -1.22
CA GLU A 116 -24.32 -7.50 0.03
C GLU A 116 -25.11 -8.31 1.08
N ASN A 117 -26.07 -9.13 0.63
CA ASN A 117 -26.86 -10.02 1.47
C ASN A 117 -26.00 -11.06 2.21
N GLU A 118 -24.96 -11.61 1.56
CA GLU A 118 -24.04 -12.56 2.20
C GLU A 118 -23.23 -11.86 3.30
N PHE A 119 -22.78 -10.63 3.06
CA PHE A 119 -22.10 -9.85 4.09
C PHE A 119 -23.01 -9.61 5.30
N ILE A 120 -24.28 -9.26 5.08
CA ILE A 120 -25.24 -9.04 6.16
C ILE A 120 -25.50 -10.32 6.94
N GLU A 121 -25.66 -11.45 6.25
CA GLU A 121 -25.91 -12.77 6.87
C GLU A 121 -24.75 -13.19 7.79
N PHE A 122 -23.50 -13.03 7.33
CA PHE A 122 -22.31 -13.45 8.08
C PHE A 122 -21.60 -12.31 8.82
N LYS A 123 -22.25 -11.15 8.96
CA LYS A 123 -21.64 -9.90 9.40
C LYS A 123 -20.86 -10.03 10.70
N ASP A 124 -21.46 -10.63 11.72
CA ASP A 124 -20.83 -10.72 13.04
C ASP A 124 -19.53 -11.54 12.98
N ILE A 125 -19.55 -12.66 12.27
CA ILE A 125 -18.36 -13.50 12.05
C ILE A 125 -17.30 -12.72 11.26
N ILE A 126 -17.68 -12.06 10.17
CA ILE A 126 -16.76 -11.29 9.33
C ILE A 126 -16.11 -10.16 10.14
N LEU A 127 -16.88 -9.46 10.99
CA LEU A 127 -16.38 -8.40 11.84
C LEU A 127 -15.42 -8.93 12.91
N GLU A 128 -15.61 -10.12 13.46
CA GLU A 128 -14.63 -10.74 14.36
C GLU A 128 -13.27 -10.98 13.67
N TYR A 129 -13.28 -11.41 12.40
CA TYR A 129 -12.05 -11.56 11.62
C TYR A 129 -11.44 -10.20 11.25
N LEU A 130 -12.26 -9.19 10.98
CA LEU A 130 -11.79 -7.83 10.75
C LEU A 130 -11.02 -7.29 11.96
N GLU A 131 -11.56 -7.42 13.17
CA GLU A 131 -10.89 -6.95 14.39
C GLU A 131 -9.50 -7.57 14.53
N LYS A 132 -9.39 -8.89 14.28
CA LYS A 132 -8.09 -9.61 14.26
C LYS A 132 -7.16 -9.05 13.19
N GLU A 133 -7.66 -8.78 11.98
CA GLU A 133 -6.85 -8.22 10.90
C GLU A 133 -6.34 -6.82 11.23
N LEU A 134 -7.21 -5.92 11.69
CA LEU A 134 -6.85 -4.55 12.07
C LEU A 134 -5.82 -4.51 13.20
N GLU A 135 -6.01 -5.32 14.25
CA GLU A 135 -5.08 -5.44 15.37
C GLU A 135 -3.71 -6.00 14.94
N SER A 136 -3.71 -6.91 13.97
CA SER A 136 -2.51 -7.59 13.49
C SER A 136 -1.63 -6.73 12.58
N TYR A 137 -2.17 -5.63 12.04
CA TYR A 137 -1.41 -4.76 11.16
C TYR A 137 -0.17 -4.17 11.85
N ARG A 138 0.88 -4.03 11.04
CA ARG A 138 2.12 -3.33 11.37
C ARG A 138 2.29 -2.29 10.28
N ILE A 139 2.06 -1.03 10.65
CA ILE A 139 1.95 0.05 9.67
C ILE A 139 3.28 0.76 9.54
N PHE A 140 3.80 0.85 8.32
CA PHE A 140 4.97 1.68 8.03
C PHE A 140 4.53 2.91 7.24
N VAL A 141 5.15 4.06 7.50
CA VAL A 141 4.85 5.30 6.77
C VAL A 141 6.12 6.01 6.33
N ALA A 142 6.06 6.63 5.17
CA ALA A 142 7.08 7.51 4.63
C ALA A 142 6.47 8.89 4.39
N GLU A 143 7.02 9.92 5.03
CA GLU A 143 6.57 11.30 4.82
C GLU A 143 7.01 11.80 3.45
N ILE A 144 6.05 12.18 2.62
CA ILE A 144 6.29 12.71 1.28
C ILE A 144 5.21 13.76 1.03
N THR A 145 5.58 15.03 0.94
CA THR A 145 4.63 16.14 0.76
C THR A 145 4.16 16.28 -0.68
N ASP A 146 5.00 15.89 -1.65
CA ASP A 146 4.67 15.92 -3.08
C ASP A 146 3.64 14.83 -3.46
N THR A 147 2.48 15.26 -3.94
CA THR A 147 1.38 14.36 -4.32
C THR A 147 1.74 13.41 -5.45
N ARG A 148 2.45 13.90 -6.48
CA ARG A 148 2.74 13.12 -7.67
C ARG A 148 3.80 12.05 -7.37
N LYS A 149 4.79 12.38 -6.54
CA LYS A 149 5.79 11.44 -6.02
C LYS A 149 5.13 10.32 -5.20
N ARG A 150 4.12 10.64 -4.37
CA ARG A 150 3.35 9.63 -3.63
C ARG A 150 2.62 8.66 -4.57
N GLU A 151 1.90 9.19 -5.57
CA GLU A 151 1.19 8.38 -6.56
C GLU A 151 2.15 7.43 -7.31
N ARG A 152 3.31 7.97 -7.75
CA ARG A 152 4.33 7.20 -8.47
C ARG A 152 4.95 6.12 -7.60
N LEU A 153 5.24 6.42 -6.33
CA LEU A 153 5.80 5.44 -5.38
C LEU A 153 4.80 4.34 -5.02
N GLU A 154 3.54 4.68 -4.72
CA GLU A 154 2.46 3.71 -4.51
C GLU A 154 2.36 2.76 -5.72
N ALA A 155 2.27 3.33 -6.92
CA ALA A 155 2.17 2.55 -8.15
C ALA A 155 3.39 1.65 -8.38
N ALA A 156 4.60 2.16 -8.20
CA ALA A 156 5.82 1.39 -8.42
C ALA A 156 5.92 0.21 -7.45
N ILE A 157 5.64 0.42 -6.16
CA ILE A 157 5.67 -0.66 -5.15
C ILE A 157 4.64 -1.72 -5.51
N VAL A 158 3.39 -1.32 -5.79
CA VAL A 158 2.31 -2.25 -6.17
C VAL A 158 2.69 -3.05 -7.43
N MET A 159 3.23 -2.40 -8.46
CA MET A 159 3.68 -3.08 -9.68
C MET A 159 4.86 -4.03 -9.43
N SER A 160 5.78 -3.68 -8.53
CA SER A 160 6.89 -4.57 -8.14
C SER A 160 6.37 -5.84 -7.44
N ILE A 161 5.29 -5.73 -6.66
CA ILE A 161 4.63 -6.87 -6.03
C ILE A 161 3.91 -7.71 -7.09
N TYR A 162 3.11 -7.10 -7.97
CA TYR A 162 2.39 -7.81 -9.05
C TYR A 162 3.30 -8.57 -10.01
N THR A 163 4.56 -8.16 -10.16
CA THR A 163 5.53 -8.85 -11.03
C THR A 163 6.33 -9.93 -10.31
N SER A 164 6.21 -10.02 -8.98
CA SER A 164 6.82 -11.08 -8.18
C SER A 164 6.12 -12.43 -8.42
N LYS A 165 6.88 -13.52 -8.33
CA LYS A 165 6.37 -14.90 -8.41
C LYS A 165 6.27 -15.57 -7.04
N GLU A 166 6.55 -14.82 -5.99
CA GLU A 166 6.50 -15.30 -4.62
C GLU A 166 5.05 -15.41 -4.14
N LEU A 167 4.75 -16.42 -3.32
CA LEU A 167 3.38 -16.65 -2.81
C LEU A 167 2.80 -15.44 -2.07
N TRP A 168 3.65 -14.70 -1.35
CA TRP A 168 3.22 -13.53 -0.60
C TRP A 168 2.76 -12.37 -1.49
N ALA A 169 3.07 -12.39 -2.79
CA ALA A 169 2.65 -11.36 -3.73
C ALA A 169 1.12 -11.34 -3.89
N ASP A 170 0.46 -12.49 -3.73
CA ASP A 170 -1.00 -12.61 -3.85
C ASP A 170 -1.76 -11.99 -2.65
N LEU A 171 -1.06 -11.55 -1.60
CA LEU A 171 -1.74 -10.88 -0.47
C LEU A 171 -2.29 -9.51 -0.84
N ILE A 172 -1.69 -8.81 -1.80
CA ILE A 172 -2.18 -7.51 -2.23
C ILE A 172 -3.44 -7.68 -3.09
N ASP A 173 -4.43 -6.82 -2.92
CA ASP A 173 -5.65 -6.89 -3.73
C ASP A 173 -5.36 -6.47 -5.17
N GLY A 174 -5.88 -7.22 -6.15
CA GLY A 174 -5.81 -6.86 -7.56
C GLY A 174 -6.77 -5.72 -7.94
N GLY A 175 -6.52 -5.08 -9.08
CA GLY A 175 -7.45 -4.09 -9.66
C GLY A 175 -7.42 -2.70 -9.01
N MET A 176 -6.41 -2.40 -8.19
CA MET A 176 -6.22 -1.07 -7.62
C MET A 176 -6.03 -0.01 -8.71
N ASN A 177 -6.73 1.13 -8.58
CA ASN A 177 -6.55 2.28 -9.46
C ASN A 177 -5.27 3.06 -9.09
N ILE A 178 -4.15 2.65 -9.67
CA ILE A 178 -2.82 3.22 -9.43
C ILE A 178 -2.39 4.14 -10.58
N ARG A 179 -1.58 5.16 -10.25
CA ARG A 179 -1.14 6.20 -11.20
C ARG A 179 0.37 6.19 -11.39
N SER A 180 0.86 5.26 -12.21
CA SER A 180 2.27 5.13 -12.58
C SER A 180 2.84 6.39 -13.26
N ARG A 181 4.17 6.44 -13.37
CA ARG A 181 4.92 7.47 -14.09
C ARG A 181 4.43 7.64 -15.52
N TYR A 182 4.33 8.88 -15.98
CA TYR A 182 4.10 9.21 -17.38
C TYR A 182 5.41 9.22 -18.17
N ASN A 183 5.33 8.99 -19.48
CA ASN A 183 6.51 8.98 -20.35
C ASN A 183 7.25 10.32 -20.38
N TYR A 184 6.58 11.43 -20.08
CA TYR A 184 7.16 12.77 -20.01
C TYR A 184 7.62 13.16 -18.58
N GLU A 185 7.67 12.23 -17.64
CA GLU A 185 8.25 12.48 -16.31
C GLU A 185 9.65 11.85 -16.22
N ILE A 186 10.61 12.60 -15.70
CA ILE A 186 11.94 12.08 -15.38
C ILE A 186 11.80 11.06 -14.23
N PRO A 187 12.35 9.85 -14.36
CA PRO A 187 12.35 8.88 -13.28
C PRO A 187 13.15 9.36 -12.08
N ILE A 188 12.76 8.89 -10.89
CA ILE A 188 13.53 9.09 -9.66
C ILE A 188 13.95 7.71 -9.16
N GLU A 189 15.24 7.51 -8.92
CA GLU A 189 15.75 6.30 -8.28
C GLU A 189 15.65 6.46 -6.76
N ILE A 190 14.70 5.74 -6.17
CA ILE A 190 14.45 5.76 -4.73
C ILE A 190 15.14 4.57 -4.09
N ARG A 191 15.91 4.84 -3.04
CA ARG A 191 16.38 3.84 -2.09
C ARG A 191 15.48 3.82 -0.85
N ASN A 192 14.83 2.69 -0.60
CA ASN A 192 14.02 2.48 0.57
C ASN A 192 14.91 2.12 1.77
N ILE A 193 14.84 2.95 2.81
CA ILE A 193 15.58 2.79 4.06
C ILE A 193 14.60 2.32 5.13
N TYR A 194 14.86 1.15 5.69
CA TYR A 194 14.09 0.52 6.75
C TYR A 194 15.02 -0.26 7.68
N ASN A 195 14.65 -0.38 8.95
CA ASN A 195 15.45 -1.10 9.94
C ASN A 195 15.25 -2.62 9.89
N GLU A 196 14.08 -3.06 9.42
CA GLU A 196 13.68 -4.46 9.37
C GLU A 196 13.17 -4.79 7.98
N LYS A 197 13.44 -6.01 7.49
CA LYS A 197 13.09 -6.43 6.14
C LYS A 197 11.57 -6.40 5.93
N ILE A 198 11.14 -5.80 4.82
CA ILE A 198 9.75 -5.77 4.37
C ILE A 198 9.65 -6.47 3.01
N TYR A 199 9.06 -7.66 2.97
CA TYR A 199 8.76 -8.37 1.73
C TYR A 199 7.73 -7.59 0.90
N GLY A 200 8.03 -7.43 -0.38
CA GLY A 200 7.29 -6.57 -1.31
C GLY A 200 7.81 -5.14 -1.42
N LEU A 201 8.81 -4.74 -0.60
CA LEU A 201 9.46 -3.43 -0.71
C LEU A 201 10.89 -3.59 -1.24
N PRO A 202 11.15 -3.27 -2.52
CA PRO A 202 12.50 -3.32 -3.08
C PRO A 202 13.45 -2.34 -2.37
N GLU A 203 14.73 -2.70 -2.23
CA GLU A 203 15.76 -1.76 -1.71
C GLU A 203 15.88 -0.54 -2.63
N LEU A 204 15.87 -0.77 -3.95
CA LEU A 204 15.90 0.27 -4.98
C LEU A 204 14.66 0.14 -5.86
N ILE A 205 13.99 1.26 -6.11
CA ILE A 205 12.83 1.33 -6.99
C ILE A 205 12.88 2.60 -7.82
N GLU A 206 12.51 2.48 -9.10
CA GLU A 206 12.33 3.63 -9.96
C GLU A 206 10.86 4.03 -9.97
N VAL A 207 10.60 5.30 -9.67
CA VAL A 207 9.26 5.88 -9.70
C VAL A 207 9.15 6.91 -10.79
#